data_AF-A0A2Y9FZR4-F1
#
_entry.id   AF-A0A2Y9FZR4-F1
#
_cell.length_a   1.000
_cell.length_b   1.000
_cell.length_c   1.000
_cell.angle_alpha   90.00
_cell.angle_beta   90.00
_cell.angle_gamma   90.00
#
_symmetry.space_group_name_H-M   'P 1'
#
loop_
_entity.id
_entity.type
_entity.pdbx_description
1 polymer ?
#
loop_
_entity_poly.entity_id
_entity_poly.type
_entity_poly.pdbx_seq_one_letter_code
_entity_poly.pdbx_strand_id
1 'polypeptide(L)'
;MSSRGGKKKSTKTSRSAKAGVIFPVGRMLRYIKKGHPKYRIGVGAPVYMAAVLEYLTAEILELAGNAARDNKKGRVTPRHILLAVANDEELNQLLKGVTIASGGVLPNIHPELLAKKRGSKGKLEAIITPPPAKKAKSPSQKKPVSKKAGGKKGARKSKKQGEVSKAASADSTTEGTPADGFTVLSTKSLFLGQKLNLIHSEITNLAGFEVEAIINPTNADIDLKDDLGNTLEKKGGKEFVEAVLELRKKNGPLEVAGAAVSAGHGLPAKFVIHCNSPIWGADKCEELLEKTVKNCLALADDKKLKSIAFPSIGSGRNGFPKQTAAQLILKAISSYFVSTMASSIKTVYFVLFDSESIGIYVQEMAKLDAN
;
A
#
# COMPACT_ATOMS: atom_id res chain seq x y z
N MET A 1 -7.80 -30.25 -69.42
CA MET A 1 -7.45 -30.29 -67.98
C MET A 1 -6.40 -29.21 -67.71
N SER A 2 -6.65 -28.25 -66.83
CA SER A 2 -5.59 -27.49 -66.14
C SER A 2 -6.20 -26.63 -65.03
N SER A 3 -6.33 -27.22 -63.84
CA SER A 3 -6.73 -26.54 -62.61
C SER A 3 -5.59 -25.63 -62.11
N ARG A 4 -5.67 -24.33 -62.38
CA ARG A 4 -4.83 -23.32 -61.69
C ARG A 4 -5.41 -23.06 -60.30
N GLY A 5 -4.94 -23.82 -59.31
CA GLY A 5 -5.21 -23.56 -57.90
C GLY A 5 -4.51 -22.28 -57.43
N GLY A 6 -5.28 -21.21 -57.21
CA GLY A 6 -4.78 -20.00 -56.58
C GLY A 6 -4.39 -20.26 -55.12
N LYS A 7 -3.09 -20.21 -54.80
CA LYS A 7 -2.60 -20.23 -53.41
C LYS A 7 -3.19 -19.02 -52.67
N LYS A 8 -3.97 -19.26 -51.61
CA LYS A 8 -4.39 -18.23 -50.63
C LYS A 8 -3.13 -17.50 -50.14
N LYS A 9 -3.07 -16.17 -50.33
CA LYS A 9 -2.04 -15.31 -49.72
C LYS A 9 -2.16 -15.44 -48.19
N SER A 10 -1.21 -16.12 -47.55
CA SER A 10 -1.10 -16.08 -46.09
C SER A 10 -0.71 -14.66 -45.68
N THR A 11 -1.50 -14.05 -44.80
CA THR A 11 -1.19 -12.76 -44.20
C THR A 11 0.08 -12.91 -43.37
N LYS A 12 1.18 -12.27 -43.81
CA LYS A 12 2.45 -12.28 -43.06
C LYS A 12 2.22 -11.60 -41.71
N THR A 13 2.21 -12.38 -40.64
CA THR A 13 2.12 -11.87 -39.26
C THR A 13 3.34 -11.00 -38.95
N SER A 14 3.11 -9.81 -38.39
CA SER A 14 4.19 -8.90 -38.01
C SER A 14 5.01 -9.48 -36.86
N ARG A 15 6.28 -9.05 -36.72
CA ARG A 15 7.13 -9.51 -35.61
C ARG A 15 6.57 -9.08 -34.26
N SER A 16 5.96 -7.90 -34.18
CA SER A 16 5.26 -7.43 -32.97
C SER A 16 4.09 -8.34 -32.62
N ALA A 17 3.22 -8.65 -33.58
CA ALA A 17 2.09 -9.55 -33.36
C ALA A 17 2.52 -10.97 -32.98
N LYS A 18 3.62 -11.49 -33.55
CA LYS A 18 4.20 -12.78 -33.14
C LYS A 18 4.80 -12.75 -31.73
N ALA A 19 5.30 -11.60 -31.29
CA ALA A 19 5.91 -11.42 -29.98
C ALA A 19 4.92 -10.99 -28.89
N GLY A 20 3.65 -10.73 -29.24
CA GLY A 20 2.63 -10.32 -28.27
C GLY A 20 2.80 -8.89 -27.73
N VAL A 21 3.53 -8.03 -28.42
CA VAL A 21 3.77 -6.63 -27.99
C VAL A 21 3.12 -5.65 -28.95
N ILE A 22 2.59 -4.54 -28.41
CA ILE A 22 2.05 -3.41 -29.15
C ILE A 22 3.18 -2.63 -29.85
N PHE A 23 4.33 -2.50 -29.19
CA PHE A 23 5.45 -1.69 -29.65
C PHE A 23 6.10 -2.27 -30.92
N PRO A 24 6.60 -1.41 -31.84
CA PRO A 24 7.04 -1.84 -33.17
C PRO A 24 8.44 -2.47 -33.15
N VAL A 25 8.51 -3.79 -32.97
CA VAL A 25 9.77 -4.60 -32.94
C VAL A 25 10.65 -4.33 -34.17
N GLY A 26 10.05 -4.24 -35.36
CA GLY A 26 10.80 -3.97 -36.60
C GLY A 26 11.48 -2.60 -36.60
N ARG A 27 10.85 -1.59 -36.00
CA ARG A 27 11.40 -0.24 -35.85
C ARG A 27 12.53 -0.22 -34.82
N MET A 28 12.35 -0.92 -33.70
CA MET A 28 13.40 -1.09 -32.68
C MET A 28 14.65 -1.72 -33.29
N LEU A 29 14.52 -2.79 -34.08
CA LEU A 29 15.66 -3.41 -34.76
C LEU A 29 16.42 -2.42 -35.64
N ARG A 30 15.69 -1.58 -36.39
CA ARG A 30 16.31 -0.56 -37.24
C ARG A 30 17.09 0.47 -36.42
N TYR A 31 16.56 0.91 -35.28
CA TYR A 31 17.24 1.84 -34.39
C TYR A 31 18.46 1.24 -33.72
N ILE A 32 18.37 0.00 -33.22
CA ILE A 32 19.50 -0.71 -32.63
C ILE A 32 20.62 -0.89 -33.66
N LYS A 33 20.30 -1.30 -34.90
CA LYS A 33 21.29 -1.42 -35.97
C LYS A 33 21.94 -0.09 -36.33
N LYS A 34 21.18 1.00 -36.32
CA LYS A 34 21.70 2.36 -36.60
C LYS A 34 22.64 2.83 -35.48
N GLY A 35 22.31 2.56 -34.23
CA GLY A 35 23.15 2.94 -33.08
C GLY A 35 24.39 2.05 -32.90
N HIS A 36 24.34 0.81 -33.35
CA HIS A 36 25.40 -0.18 -33.17
C HIS A 36 25.80 -0.86 -34.50
N PRO A 37 26.31 -0.10 -35.49
CA PRO A 37 26.58 -0.63 -36.83
C PRO A 37 27.67 -1.71 -36.86
N LYS A 38 28.55 -1.74 -35.85
CA LYS A 38 29.66 -2.70 -35.74
C LYS A 38 29.25 -4.07 -35.19
N TYR A 39 28.05 -4.19 -34.62
CA TYR A 39 27.62 -5.40 -33.93
C TYR A 39 26.54 -6.14 -34.72
N ARG A 40 26.61 -7.48 -34.72
CA ARG A 40 25.53 -8.32 -35.23
C ARG A 40 24.41 -8.38 -34.19
N ILE A 41 23.24 -7.86 -34.56
CA ILE A 41 22.08 -7.81 -33.65
C ILE A 41 21.30 -9.12 -33.73
N GLY A 42 21.17 -9.81 -32.60
CA GLY A 42 20.36 -11.03 -32.46
C GLY A 42 18.86 -10.76 -32.67
N VAL A 43 18.12 -11.79 -33.07
CA VAL A 43 16.68 -11.67 -33.38
C VAL A 43 15.81 -11.32 -32.17
N GLY A 44 16.24 -11.70 -30.96
CA GLY A 44 15.55 -11.41 -29.70
C GLY A 44 15.79 -10.01 -29.15
N ALA A 45 16.92 -9.37 -29.47
CA ALA A 45 17.25 -8.03 -28.97
C ALA A 45 16.16 -6.96 -29.24
N PRO A 46 15.60 -6.82 -30.46
CA PRO A 46 14.53 -5.85 -30.71
C PRO A 46 13.20 -6.24 -30.06
N VAL A 47 12.98 -7.52 -29.75
CA VAL A 47 11.79 -7.99 -29.04
C VAL A 47 11.90 -7.60 -27.57
N TYR A 48 13.03 -7.89 -26.94
CA TYR A 48 13.32 -7.50 -25.57
C TYR A 48 13.21 -5.98 -25.38
N MET A 49 13.82 -5.20 -26.28
CA MET A 49 13.73 -3.74 -26.19
C MET A 49 12.30 -3.22 -26.34
N ALA A 50 11.51 -3.83 -27.24
CA ALA A 50 10.10 -3.44 -27.40
C ALA A 50 9.29 -3.77 -26.14
N ALA A 51 9.49 -4.95 -25.55
CA ALA A 51 8.79 -5.38 -24.33
C ALA A 51 9.12 -4.49 -23.13
N VAL A 52 10.41 -4.16 -22.91
CA VAL A 52 10.82 -3.30 -21.81
C VAL A 52 10.26 -1.87 -21.97
N LEU A 53 10.30 -1.32 -23.18
CA LEU A 53 9.74 0.02 -23.42
C LEU A 53 8.22 0.04 -23.28
N GLU A 54 7.55 -1.03 -23.69
CA GLU A 54 6.11 -1.16 -23.53
C GLU A 54 5.71 -1.24 -22.06
N TYR A 55 6.42 -2.06 -21.27
CA TYR A 55 6.24 -2.16 -19.83
C TYR A 55 6.42 -0.80 -19.14
N LEU A 56 7.55 -0.12 -19.38
CA LEU A 56 7.83 1.19 -18.78
C LEU A 56 6.79 2.25 -19.21
N THR A 57 6.33 2.20 -20.46
CA THR A 57 5.31 3.13 -20.93
C THR A 57 3.95 2.84 -20.29
N ALA A 58 3.58 1.57 -20.13
CA ALA A 58 2.35 1.16 -19.47
C ALA A 58 2.32 1.65 -18.02
N GLU A 59 3.40 1.43 -17.27
CA GLU A 59 3.53 1.87 -15.87
C GLU A 59 3.37 3.39 -15.73
N ILE A 60 4.13 4.16 -16.54
CA ILE A 60 4.04 5.62 -16.53
C ILE A 60 2.62 6.09 -16.89
N LEU A 61 1.97 5.45 -17.86
CA LEU A 61 0.61 5.82 -18.28
C LEU A 61 -0.46 5.44 -17.25
N GLU A 62 -0.29 4.34 -16.53
CA GLU A 62 -1.18 3.94 -15.44
C GLU A 62 -1.14 4.96 -14.30
N LEU A 63 0.06 5.27 -13.81
CA LEU A 63 0.27 6.27 -12.76
C LEU A 63 -0.19 7.67 -13.20
N ALA A 64 0.12 8.06 -14.45
CA ALA A 64 -0.34 9.35 -14.98
C ALA A 64 -1.86 9.39 -15.21
N GLY A 65 -2.48 8.24 -15.51
CA GLY A 65 -3.92 8.09 -15.60
C GLY A 65 -4.60 8.29 -14.25
N ASN A 66 -4.03 7.73 -13.18
CA ASN A 66 -4.48 7.94 -11.81
C ASN A 66 -4.35 9.41 -11.42
N ALA A 67 -3.19 10.03 -11.64
CA ALA A 67 -2.98 11.46 -11.38
C ALA A 67 -3.95 12.36 -12.18
N ALA A 68 -4.32 11.98 -13.41
CA ALA A 68 -5.32 12.70 -14.19
C ALA A 68 -6.72 12.58 -13.58
N ARG A 69 -7.10 11.38 -13.13
CA ARG A 69 -8.37 11.08 -12.48
C ARG A 69 -8.53 11.85 -11.17
N ASP A 70 -7.48 11.89 -10.35
CA ASP A 70 -7.46 12.64 -9.09
C ASP A 70 -7.66 14.15 -9.32
N ASN A 71 -7.09 14.67 -10.40
CA ASN A 71 -7.31 16.05 -10.85
C ASN A 71 -8.64 16.27 -11.58
N LYS A 72 -9.52 15.27 -11.61
CA LYS A 72 -10.84 15.29 -12.29
C LYS A 72 -10.71 15.65 -13.78
N LYS A 73 -9.67 15.16 -14.44
CA LYS A 73 -9.42 15.35 -15.88
C LYS A 73 -9.51 14.00 -16.60
N GLY A 74 -10.29 13.96 -17.69
CA GLY A 74 -10.36 12.79 -18.57
C GLY A 74 -9.21 12.68 -19.58
N ARG A 75 -8.26 13.61 -19.56
CA ARG A 75 -7.10 13.64 -20.48
C ARG A 75 -5.81 13.67 -19.67
N VAL A 76 -4.89 12.75 -19.97
CA VAL A 76 -3.52 12.78 -19.46
C VAL A 76 -2.79 13.97 -20.07
N THR A 77 -2.13 14.78 -19.23
CA THR A 77 -1.37 15.96 -19.63
C THR A 77 0.08 15.80 -19.19
N PRO A 78 1.05 16.58 -19.72
CA PRO A 78 2.44 16.51 -19.27
C PRO A 78 2.61 16.70 -17.75
N ARG A 79 1.73 17.46 -17.10
CA ARG A 79 1.73 17.57 -15.63
C ARG A 79 1.38 16.27 -14.94
N HIS A 80 0.44 15.48 -15.45
CA HIS A 80 0.11 14.19 -14.87
C HIS A 80 1.27 13.20 -14.98
N ILE A 81 2.01 13.26 -16.09
CA ILE A 81 3.24 12.47 -16.28
C ILE A 81 4.32 12.91 -15.28
N LEU A 82 4.52 14.22 -15.10
CA LEU A 82 5.47 14.73 -14.10
C LEU A 82 5.11 14.28 -12.69
N LEU A 83 3.83 14.38 -12.30
CA LEU A 83 3.37 13.95 -10.98
C LEU A 83 3.55 12.43 -10.79
N ALA A 84 3.23 11.64 -11.80
CA ALA A 84 3.43 10.19 -11.78
C ALA A 84 4.91 9.83 -11.59
N VAL A 85 5.78 10.38 -12.44
CA VAL A 85 7.23 10.09 -12.38
C VAL A 85 7.83 10.57 -11.07
N ALA A 86 7.47 11.75 -10.59
CA ALA A 86 8.15 12.35 -9.46
C ALA A 86 7.64 11.86 -8.09
N ASN A 87 6.44 11.26 -8.04
CA ASN A 87 5.91 10.60 -6.84
C ASN A 87 6.29 9.11 -6.76
N ASP A 88 6.84 8.54 -7.83
CA ASP A 88 7.35 7.17 -7.87
C ASP A 88 8.87 7.16 -7.74
N GLU A 89 9.42 6.43 -6.77
CA GLU A 89 10.86 6.50 -6.46
C GLU A 89 11.72 5.90 -7.59
N GLU A 90 11.27 4.80 -8.19
CA GLU A 90 12.01 4.11 -9.25
C GLU A 90 12.00 4.91 -10.55
N LEU A 91 10.84 5.43 -10.95
CA LEU A 91 10.71 6.28 -12.14
C LEU A 91 11.41 7.63 -11.93
N ASN A 92 11.32 8.24 -10.75
CA ASN A 92 12.04 9.47 -10.44
C ASN A 92 13.56 9.26 -10.50
N GLN A 93 14.04 8.11 -10.01
CA GLN A 93 15.46 7.76 -10.07
C GLN A 93 15.90 7.42 -11.51
N LEU A 94 15.10 6.67 -12.26
CA LEU A 94 15.33 6.33 -13.66
C LEU A 94 15.36 7.58 -14.56
N LEU A 95 14.50 8.57 -14.26
CA LEU A 95 14.29 9.79 -15.05
C LEU A 95 14.86 11.04 -14.38
N LYS A 96 15.76 10.90 -13.40
CA LYS A 96 16.31 12.01 -12.59
C LYS A 96 16.93 13.16 -13.39
N GLY A 97 17.44 12.88 -14.59
CA GLY A 97 18.03 13.85 -15.52
C GLY A 97 17.12 14.30 -16.66
N VAL A 98 15.85 13.90 -16.66
CA VAL A 98 14.91 14.15 -17.76
C VAL A 98 13.99 15.33 -17.42
N THR A 99 13.95 16.32 -18.32
CA THR A 99 13.02 17.43 -18.21
C THR A 99 11.71 17.12 -18.92
N ILE A 100 10.60 17.08 -18.17
CA ILE A 100 9.25 16.95 -18.74
C ILE A 100 8.70 18.34 -19.05
N ALA A 101 8.75 18.73 -20.32
CA ALA A 101 8.23 20.01 -20.78
C ALA A 101 6.73 20.16 -20.45
N SER A 102 6.32 21.35 -20.02
CA SER A 102 4.94 21.67 -19.61
C SER A 102 4.41 20.86 -18.40
N GLY A 103 5.27 20.17 -17.65
CA GLY A 103 4.89 19.46 -16.42
C GLY A 103 4.63 20.38 -15.22
N GLY A 104 5.22 21.59 -15.23
CA GLY A 104 5.23 22.50 -14.09
C GLY A 104 6.20 22.04 -12.99
N VAL A 105 5.97 22.48 -11.74
CA VAL A 105 6.77 22.06 -10.58
C VAL A 105 5.95 21.19 -9.64
N LEU A 106 6.59 20.27 -8.93
CA LEU A 106 5.92 19.54 -7.86
C LEU A 106 5.40 20.53 -6.80
N PRO A 107 4.16 20.37 -6.31
CA PRO A 107 3.67 21.18 -5.21
C PRO A 107 4.57 21.00 -3.99
N ASN A 108 5.28 22.06 -3.60
CA ASN A 108 6.03 22.11 -2.36
C ASN A 108 5.59 23.35 -1.59
N ILE A 109 4.97 23.16 -0.43
CA ILE A 109 4.58 24.26 0.45
C ILE A 109 5.64 24.34 1.54
N HIS A 110 6.39 25.43 1.56
CA HIS A 110 7.32 25.71 2.64
C HIS A 110 6.57 25.65 3.99
N PRO A 111 7.09 24.94 5.00
CA PRO A 111 6.45 24.82 6.31
C PRO A 111 6.09 26.17 6.95
N GLU A 112 6.83 27.23 6.64
CA GLU A 112 6.61 28.60 7.08
C GLU A 112 5.35 29.24 6.49
N LEU A 113 4.89 28.78 5.33
CA LEU A 113 3.69 29.26 4.63
C LEU A 113 2.42 28.53 5.08
N LEU A 114 2.55 27.46 5.87
CA LEU A 114 1.42 26.81 6.50
C LEU A 114 0.92 27.68 7.66
N ALA A 115 -0.31 28.19 7.55
CA ALA A 115 -0.90 29.03 8.59
C ALA A 115 -0.94 28.29 9.94
N LYS A 116 -0.23 28.79 10.96
CA LYS A 116 -0.38 28.31 12.35
C LYS A 116 -1.79 28.67 12.84
N LYS A 117 -2.74 27.77 12.65
CA LYS A 117 -4.09 27.87 13.21
C LYS A 117 -3.98 27.83 14.74
N ARG A 118 -4.41 28.90 15.43
CA ARG A 118 -4.65 28.85 16.88
C ARG A 118 -5.78 27.84 17.12
N GLY A 119 -5.45 26.69 17.72
CA GLY A 119 -6.45 25.78 18.30
C GLY A 119 -6.91 24.57 17.49
N SER A 120 -6.19 24.10 16.46
CA SER A 120 -6.42 22.73 15.95
C SER A 120 -5.11 21.97 15.78
N LYS A 121 -4.94 20.87 16.52
CA LYS A 121 -3.89 19.88 16.28
C LYS A 121 -4.29 19.05 15.06
N GLY A 122 -3.92 19.51 13.87
CA GLY A 122 -3.92 18.72 12.64
C GLY A 122 -2.61 18.97 11.92
N LYS A 123 -1.73 17.95 11.89
CA LYS A 123 -0.49 18.00 11.11
C LYS A 123 -0.84 17.70 9.65
N LEU A 124 -0.65 18.68 8.78
CA LEU A 124 -0.45 18.46 7.35
C LEU A 124 1.06 18.32 7.15
N GLU A 125 1.51 17.15 6.73
CA GLU A 125 2.93 16.87 6.50
C GLU A 125 3.39 17.53 5.19
N ALA A 126 4.36 18.43 5.32
CA ALA A 126 5.19 18.90 4.24
C ALA A 126 6.24 17.83 3.92
N ILE A 127 6.44 17.54 2.63
CA ILE A 127 7.44 16.59 2.13
C ILE A 127 8.83 17.17 2.42
N ILE A 128 9.59 16.53 3.31
CA ILE A 128 10.97 16.89 3.65
C ILE A 128 11.92 16.01 2.86
N THR A 129 12.61 16.60 1.88
CA THR A 129 13.92 16.11 1.42
C THR A 129 15.00 16.40 2.47
N PRO A 130 15.99 15.51 2.69
CA PRO A 130 17.03 15.71 3.70
C PRO A 130 18.05 16.80 3.29
N PRO A 131 18.58 17.59 4.23
CA PRO A 131 19.58 18.62 3.95
C PRO A 131 21.01 18.06 3.82
N PRO A 132 21.89 18.67 3.00
CA PRO A 132 23.28 18.25 2.86
C PRO A 132 24.16 18.66 4.06
N ALA A 133 25.19 17.86 4.31
CA ALA A 133 26.05 17.86 5.50
C ALA A 133 26.81 19.17 5.79
N LYS A 134 26.97 19.46 7.09
CA LYS A 134 27.68 20.61 7.67
C LYS A 134 29.20 20.55 7.44
N LYS A 135 29.82 21.68 7.11
CA LYS A 135 31.21 22.03 7.48
C LYS A 135 31.23 23.21 8.46
N ALA A 136 32.17 23.16 9.39
CA ALA A 136 32.24 23.95 10.62
C ALA A 136 32.93 25.32 10.49
N LYS A 137 32.48 26.33 11.28
CA LYS A 137 33.24 27.06 12.33
C LYS A 137 32.48 28.32 12.80
N SER A 138 32.81 28.75 14.02
CA SER A 138 32.09 29.58 14.99
C SER A 138 32.57 31.07 15.03
N PRO A 139 32.30 31.91 16.06
CA PRO A 139 31.14 32.82 16.19
C PRO A 139 31.54 34.29 16.53
N SER A 140 30.55 35.18 16.78
CA SER A 140 30.57 36.51 17.49
C SER A 140 30.06 37.67 16.60
N GLN A 141 29.27 38.69 16.99
CA GLN A 141 28.82 39.22 18.28
C GLN A 141 27.66 40.26 18.07
N LYS A 142 26.77 40.36 19.07
CA LYS A 142 26.03 41.53 19.63
C LYS A 142 25.30 42.57 18.73
N LYS A 143 23.95 42.56 18.81
CA LYS A 143 22.97 43.56 19.38
C LYS A 143 23.28 45.09 19.31
N PRO A 144 22.30 46.02 19.52
CA PRO A 144 20.81 45.97 19.44
C PRO A 144 20.10 47.29 18.94
N VAL A 145 18.75 47.33 19.14
CA VAL A 145 17.78 48.47 19.31
C VAL A 145 17.29 49.22 18.04
N SER A 146 16.05 49.72 17.87
CA SER A 146 14.87 50.02 18.72
C SER A 146 13.65 50.41 17.86
N LYS A 147 12.42 50.19 18.38
CA LYS A 147 11.19 51.05 18.35
C LYS A 147 10.61 51.43 16.96
N LYS A 148 9.33 51.70 16.70
CA LYS A 148 8.07 51.95 17.44
C LYS A 148 6.96 51.88 16.34
N ALA A 149 5.84 51.20 16.56
CA ALA A 149 4.52 51.76 16.91
C ALA A 149 3.65 52.32 15.74
N GLY A 150 2.34 51.99 15.82
CA GLY A 150 1.21 52.62 15.12
C GLY A 150 0.77 51.85 13.86
N GLY A 151 -0.50 51.60 13.58
CA GLY A 151 -1.74 52.06 14.18
C GLY A 151 -2.94 51.43 13.43
N LYS A 152 -4.07 51.44 14.14
CA LYS A 152 -5.40 50.88 13.92
C LYS A 152 -6.10 51.03 12.54
N LYS A 153 -6.98 50.03 12.32
CA LYS A 153 -8.41 50.06 11.89
C LYS A 153 -8.77 50.08 10.40
N GLY A 154 -9.72 49.19 10.06
CA GLY A 154 -10.65 49.35 8.94
C GLY A 154 -11.39 48.06 8.58
N ALA A 155 -12.67 47.96 8.92
CA ALA A 155 -13.54 46.80 8.70
C ALA A 155 -14.46 46.99 7.48
N ARG A 156 -14.82 45.91 6.77
CA ARG A 156 -16.13 45.63 6.11
C ARG A 156 -16.06 44.30 5.33
N LYS A 157 -16.72 43.23 5.77
CA LYS A 157 -18.12 42.78 5.53
C LYS A 157 -18.44 42.28 4.09
N SER A 158 -18.58 40.94 4.02
CA SER A 158 -19.66 40.14 3.40
C SER A 158 -19.93 40.16 1.88
N LYS A 159 -19.95 38.96 1.28
CA LYS A 159 -21.16 38.45 0.60
C LYS A 159 -21.12 36.92 0.44
N LYS A 160 -22.30 36.31 0.64
CA LYS A 160 -22.65 34.88 0.60
C LYS A 160 -23.76 34.75 -0.45
N GLN A 161 -23.70 33.76 -1.32
CA GLN A 161 -24.75 33.23 -2.22
C GLN A 161 -24.10 32.07 -2.98
N GLY A 162 -24.69 30.91 -3.23
CA GLY A 162 -26.01 30.35 -2.99
C GLY A 162 -26.00 28.95 -3.63
N GLU A 163 -26.70 27.99 -3.02
CA GLU A 163 -26.93 26.63 -3.52
C GLU A 163 -27.66 26.62 -4.86
N VAL A 164 -27.30 25.67 -5.75
CA VAL A 164 -28.26 25.00 -6.63
C VAL A 164 -27.84 23.52 -6.78
N SER A 165 -28.74 22.66 -6.35
CA SER A 165 -28.75 21.20 -6.52
C SER A 165 -29.12 20.82 -7.95
N LYS A 166 -28.46 19.77 -8.49
CA LYS A 166 -29.04 18.96 -9.56
C LYS A 166 -28.51 17.53 -9.48
N ALA A 167 -29.41 16.63 -9.12
CA ALA A 167 -29.21 15.19 -9.20
C ALA A 167 -29.21 14.75 -10.67
N ALA A 168 -28.30 13.83 -11.01
CA ALA A 168 -28.41 12.94 -12.14
C ALA A 168 -27.74 11.61 -11.75
N SER A 169 -28.56 10.58 -11.68
CA SER A 169 -28.23 9.18 -11.42
C SER A 169 -27.63 8.52 -12.66
N ALA A 170 -26.59 7.70 -12.46
CA ALA A 170 -26.34 6.50 -13.25
C ALA A 170 -25.38 5.58 -12.48
N ASP A 171 -25.83 4.36 -12.35
CA ASP A 171 -25.41 3.25 -11.50
C ASP A 171 -24.18 2.49 -12.05
N SER A 172 -23.26 2.05 -11.18
CA SER A 172 -22.76 0.66 -11.18
C SER A 172 -21.81 0.41 -9.99
N THR A 173 -22.13 -0.67 -9.30
CA THR A 173 -21.62 -1.24 -8.06
C THR A 173 -20.20 -1.82 -8.14
N THR A 174 -19.37 -1.63 -7.09
CA THR A 174 -18.61 -2.73 -6.45
C THR A 174 -18.29 -2.38 -4.99
N GLU A 175 -18.66 -3.32 -4.13
CA GLU A 175 -18.70 -3.31 -2.68
C GLU A 175 -17.31 -3.37 -2.00
N GLY A 176 -17.22 -2.85 -0.77
CA GLY A 176 -16.18 -3.21 0.19
C GLY A 176 -15.12 -2.16 0.53
N THR A 177 -15.49 -0.88 0.59
CA THR A 177 -14.69 0.13 1.31
C THR A 177 -15.21 0.20 2.74
N PRO A 178 -14.38 0.06 3.80
CA PRO A 178 -14.86 0.29 5.17
C PRO A 178 -15.44 1.70 5.27
N ALA A 179 -16.65 1.82 5.80
CA ALA A 179 -17.26 3.11 6.05
C ALA A 179 -16.49 3.84 7.16
N ASP A 180 -16.27 5.15 6.95
CA ASP A 180 -15.80 6.15 7.92
C ASP A 180 -14.64 5.78 8.85
N GLY A 181 -13.41 6.23 8.50
CA GLY A 181 -12.36 6.51 9.48
C GLY A 181 -10.97 5.94 9.18
N PHE A 182 -10.81 5.12 8.15
CA PHE A 182 -9.55 4.44 7.86
C PHE A 182 -9.06 4.74 6.44
N THR A 183 -7.88 5.35 6.33
CA THR A 183 -7.26 5.67 5.04
C THR A 183 -6.41 4.49 4.58
N VAL A 184 -6.79 3.87 3.47
CA VAL A 184 -5.95 2.91 2.77
C VAL A 184 -4.79 3.68 2.12
N LEU A 185 -3.57 3.35 2.50
CA LEU A 185 -2.34 3.97 1.99
C LEU A 185 -1.81 3.27 0.75
N SER A 186 -1.91 1.94 0.71
CA SER A 186 -1.41 1.13 -0.39
C SER A 186 -2.28 -0.11 -0.55
N THR A 187 -2.48 -0.52 -1.80
CA THR A 187 -3.25 -1.72 -2.14
C THR A 187 -2.44 -2.54 -3.11
N LYS A 188 -2.22 -3.82 -2.79
CA LYS A 188 -1.62 -4.81 -3.68
C LYS A 188 -2.63 -5.89 -3.98
N SER A 189 -2.89 -6.16 -5.26
CA SER A 189 -3.70 -7.31 -5.65
C SER A 189 -2.77 -8.48 -5.95
N LEU A 190 -2.99 -9.62 -5.31
CA LEU A 190 -2.29 -10.86 -5.61
C LEU A 190 -2.85 -11.50 -6.89
N PHE A 191 -2.08 -12.37 -7.52
CA PHE A 191 -2.44 -13.02 -8.79
C PHE A 191 -3.81 -13.73 -8.77
N LEU A 192 -4.19 -14.34 -7.64
CA LEU A 192 -5.46 -15.05 -7.47
C LEU A 192 -6.64 -14.13 -7.04
N GLY A 193 -6.43 -12.81 -7.04
CA GLY A 193 -7.46 -11.79 -6.85
C GLY A 193 -7.64 -11.30 -5.41
N GLN A 194 -6.87 -11.81 -4.44
CA GLN A 194 -6.88 -11.29 -3.06
C GLN A 194 -6.25 -9.90 -3.01
N LYS A 195 -6.83 -8.99 -2.22
CA LYS A 195 -6.31 -7.64 -2.01
C LYS A 195 -5.63 -7.54 -0.65
N LEU A 196 -4.40 -7.08 -0.65
CA LEU A 196 -3.66 -6.67 0.54
C LEU A 196 -3.75 -5.15 0.65
N ASN A 197 -4.43 -4.65 1.67
CA ASN A 197 -4.62 -3.22 1.91
C ASN A 197 -3.82 -2.80 3.14
N LEU A 198 -2.94 -1.83 2.97
CA LEU A 198 -2.22 -1.20 4.06
C LEU A 198 -2.98 0.02 4.54
N ILE A 199 -3.29 0.08 5.83
CA ILE A 199 -4.07 1.13 6.46
C ILE A 199 -3.24 1.80 7.54
N HIS A 200 -3.24 3.13 7.52
CA HIS A 200 -2.69 3.92 8.61
C HIS A 200 -3.75 4.14 9.67
N SER A 201 -3.59 3.49 10.83
CA SER A 201 -4.45 3.72 11.98
C SER A 201 -3.77 3.24 13.26
N GLU A 202 -4.11 3.91 14.37
CA GLU A 202 -3.73 3.46 15.71
C GLU A 202 -4.28 2.06 15.98
N ILE A 203 -3.51 1.24 16.70
CA ILE A 203 -3.91 -0.13 17.04
C ILE A 203 -5.22 -0.16 17.86
N THR A 204 -5.50 0.91 18.60
CA THR A 204 -6.73 1.10 19.38
C THR A 204 -7.98 1.27 18.51
N ASN A 205 -7.82 1.68 17.25
CA ASN A 205 -8.93 1.79 16.32
C ASN A 205 -9.27 0.44 15.69
N LEU A 206 -8.39 -0.56 15.78
CA LEU A 206 -8.61 -1.88 15.18
C LEU A 206 -9.86 -2.57 15.75
N ALA A 207 -10.15 -2.38 17.04
CA ALA A 207 -11.37 -2.89 17.67
C ALA A 207 -12.67 -2.28 17.09
N GLY A 208 -12.57 -1.17 16.35
CA GLY A 208 -13.68 -0.56 15.61
C GLY A 208 -13.69 -0.81 14.12
N PHE A 209 -12.78 -1.64 13.63
CA PHE A 209 -12.62 -1.85 12.21
C PHE A 209 -13.68 -2.81 11.68
N GLU A 210 -14.40 -2.41 10.62
CA GLU A 210 -15.40 -3.25 9.96
C GLU A 210 -14.72 -4.31 9.10
N VAL A 211 -14.40 -5.45 9.73
CA VAL A 211 -13.74 -6.60 9.11
C VAL A 211 -14.33 -7.88 9.69
N GLU A 212 -14.31 -9.00 8.96
CA GLU A 212 -14.90 -10.23 9.51
C GLU A 212 -14.06 -10.90 10.60
N ALA A 213 -12.73 -10.79 10.53
CA ALA A 213 -11.82 -11.20 11.61
C ALA A 213 -10.75 -10.16 11.94
N ILE A 214 -10.48 -10.01 13.23
CA ILE A 214 -9.32 -9.26 13.75
C ILE A 214 -8.31 -10.26 14.31
N ILE A 215 -7.03 -10.07 13.98
CA ILE A 215 -5.94 -10.85 14.57
C ILE A 215 -5.47 -10.19 15.85
N ASN A 216 -5.41 -10.98 16.92
CA ASN A 216 -4.92 -10.58 18.23
C ASN A 216 -3.66 -11.38 18.60
N PRO A 217 -2.45 -10.82 18.40
CA PRO A 217 -1.21 -11.41 18.90
C PRO A 217 -1.19 -11.44 20.43
N THR A 218 -1.14 -12.64 21.00
CA THR A 218 -1.15 -12.87 22.44
C THR A 218 -0.09 -13.91 22.81
N ASN A 219 -0.16 -14.46 24.02
CA ASN A 219 0.72 -15.51 24.54
C ASN A 219 -0.05 -16.83 24.75
N ALA A 220 0.60 -17.80 25.39
CA ALA A 220 0.02 -19.11 25.67
C ALA A 220 -1.27 -19.04 26.50
N ASP A 221 -1.44 -18.01 27.32
CA ASP A 221 -2.61 -17.85 28.19
C ASP A 221 -3.78 -17.11 27.54
N ILE A 222 -3.62 -16.64 26.30
CA ILE A 222 -4.59 -15.78 25.60
C ILE A 222 -4.95 -14.57 26.47
N ASP A 223 -3.94 -13.93 27.07
CA ASP A 223 -4.18 -12.71 27.85
C ASP A 223 -4.49 -11.50 26.95
N LEU A 224 -5.27 -10.57 27.49
CA LEU A 224 -5.68 -9.33 26.83
C LEU A 224 -4.92 -8.12 27.37
N LYS A 225 -3.72 -8.31 27.94
CA LYS A 225 -3.02 -7.27 28.70
C LYS A 225 -2.23 -6.29 27.84
N ASP A 226 -2.05 -6.59 26.56
CA ASP A 226 -1.36 -5.73 25.61
C ASP A 226 -2.27 -4.60 25.11
N ASP A 227 -1.71 -3.66 24.34
CA ASP A 227 -2.45 -2.48 23.88
C ASP A 227 -3.67 -2.85 23.03
N LEU A 228 -3.54 -3.89 22.20
CA LEU A 228 -4.65 -4.38 21.38
C LEU A 228 -5.66 -5.16 22.22
N GLY A 229 -5.23 -6.10 23.06
CA GLY A 229 -6.09 -6.86 23.94
C GLY A 229 -6.94 -5.98 24.87
N ASN A 230 -6.32 -4.98 25.50
CA ASN A 230 -7.03 -4.04 26.38
C ASN A 230 -8.08 -3.24 25.61
N THR A 231 -7.78 -2.88 24.35
CA THR A 231 -8.72 -2.16 23.48
C THR A 231 -9.89 -3.05 23.08
N LEU A 232 -9.61 -4.31 22.71
CA LEU A 232 -10.64 -5.30 22.38
C LEU A 232 -11.54 -5.59 23.58
N GLU A 233 -10.97 -5.75 24.78
CA GLU A 233 -11.72 -5.89 26.04
C GLU A 233 -12.59 -4.68 26.32
N LYS A 234 -12.03 -3.47 26.23
CA LYS A 234 -12.77 -2.24 26.51
C LYS A 234 -13.96 -2.03 25.56
N LYS A 235 -13.81 -2.43 24.29
CA LYS A 235 -14.85 -2.23 23.26
C LYS A 235 -15.85 -3.38 23.19
N GLY A 236 -15.38 -4.62 23.28
CA GLY A 236 -16.21 -5.82 23.29
C GLY A 236 -16.95 -6.04 24.61
N GLY A 237 -16.47 -5.46 25.70
CA GLY A 237 -17.10 -5.52 27.01
C GLY A 237 -17.07 -6.94 27.62
N LYS A 238 -17.99 -7.19 28.55
CA LYS A 238 -18.02 -8.45 29.32
C LYS A 238 -18.24 -9.68 28.44
N GLU A 239 -19.10 -9.58 27.42
CA GLU A 239 -19.41 -10.70 26.52
C GLU A 239 -18.17 -11.18 25.75
N PHE A 240 -17.33 -10.24 25.30
CA PHE A 240 -16.06 -10.59 24.66
C PHE A 240 -15.12 -11.30 25.62
N VAL A 241 -14.98 -10.79 26.85
CA VAL A 241 -14.11 -11.40 27.87
C VAL A 241 -14.59 -12.80 28.23
N GLU A 242 -15.90 -13.02 28.36
CA GLU A 242 -16.49 -14.33 28.61
C GLU A 242 -16.19 -15.32 27.48
N ALA A 243 -16.28 -14.89 26.22
CA ALA A 243 -15.94 -15.72 25.07
C ALA A 243 -14.44 -16.09 25.02
N VAL A 244 -13.54 -15.17 25.40
CA VAL A 244 -12.10 -15.46 25.50
C VAL A 244 -11.81 -16.43 26.66
N LEU A 245 -12.50 -16.28 27.80
CA LEU A 245 -12.37 -17.20 28.93
C LEU A 245 -12.89 -18.60 28.60
N GLU A 246 -14.00 -18.72 27.88
CA GLU A 246 -14.51 -20.01 27.39
C GLU A 246 -13.52 -20.66 26.41
N LEU A 247 -12.96 -19.87 25.47
CA LEU A 247 -11.93 -20.33 24.56
C LEU A 247 -10.72 -20.89 25.32
N ARG A 248 -10.25 -20.17 26.34
CA ARG A 248 -9.12 -20.62 27.18
C ARG A 248 -9.43 -21.93 27.92
N LYS A 249 -10.65 -22.10 28.42
CA LYS A 249 -11.09 -23.36 29.07
C LYS A 249 -11.16 -24.52 28.08
N LYS A 250 -11.59 -24.27 26.84
CA LYS A 250 -11.77 -25.29 25.81
C LYS A 250 -10.46 -25.71 25.14
N ASN A 251 -9.62 -24.75 24.78
CA ASN A 251 -8.38 -25.02 24.05
C ASN A 251 -7.20 -25.32 24.98
N GLY A 252 -7.23 -24.86 26.23
CA GLY A 252 -6.06 -24.86 27.09
C GLY A 252 -5.00 -23.85 26.62
N PRO A 253 -3.74 -23.99 27.09
CA PRO A 253 -2.66 -23.10 26.69
C PRO A 253 -2.37 -23.18 25.18
N LEU A 254 -2.23 -22.03 24.54
CA LEU A 254 -1.93 -21.93 23.11
C LEU A 254 -0.45 -22.21 22.85
N GLU A 255 -0.14 -23.24 22.08
CA GLU A 255 1.24 -23.54 21.67
C GLU A 255 1.85 -22.41 20.85
N VAL A 256 3.19 -22.33 20.79
CA VAL A 256 3.89 -21.36 19.94
C VAL A 256 3.52 -21.59 18.47
N ALA A 257 3.24 -20.50 17.76
CA ALA A 257 2.63 -20.47 16.43
C ALA A 257 1.20 -21.02 16.35
N GLY A 258 0.58 -21.37 17.48
CA GLY A 258 -0.82 -21.73 17.56
C GLY A 258 -1.74 -20.53 17.32
N ALA A 259 -2.93 -20.81 16.78
CA ALA A 259 -4.00 -19.85 16.65
C ALA A 259 -5.32 -20.46 17.15
N ALA A 260 -6.19 -19.64 17.71
CA ALA A 260 -7.49 -20.02 18.24
C ALA A 260 -8.51 -18.90 17.99
N VAL A 261 -9.78 -19.24 17.80
CA VAL A 261 -10.82 -18.27 17.41
C VAL A 261 -11.88 -18.12 18.49
N SER A 262 -12.18 -16.88 18.86
CA SER A 262 -13.32 -16.50 19.69
C SER A 262 -14.35 -15.70 18.88
N ALA A 263 -15.57 -15.64 19.37
CA ALA A 263 -16.59 -14.75 18.81
C ALA A 263 -16.28 -13.29 19.18
N GLY A 264 -16.42 -12.38 18.22
CA GLY A 264 -16.18 -10.94 18.41
C GLY A 264 -17.36 -10.22 19.05
N HIS A 265 -17.88 -10.72 20.18
CA HIS A 265 -19.00 -10.07 20.86
C HIS A 265 -18.70 -8.60 21.21
N GLY A 266 -19.67 -7.71 21.00
CA GLY A 266 -19.49 -6.27 21.19
C GLY A 266 -18.52 -5.57 20.23
N LEU A 267 -17.92 -6.29 19.27
CA LEU A 267 -17.05 -5.73 18.24
C LEU A 267 -17.77 -5.69 16.88
N PRO A 268 -17.40 -4.77 15.97
CA PRO A 268 -17.87 -4.83 14.58
C PRO A 268 -17.40 -6.11 13.86
N ALA A 269 -16.28 -6.68 14.31
CA ALA A 269 -15.75 -7.91 13.76
C ALA A 269 -16.50 -9.15 14.25
N LYS A 270 -16.79 -10.08 13.34
CA LYS A 270 -17.51 -11.32 13.66
C LYS A 270 -16.69 -12.23 14.58
N PHE A 271 -15.38 -12.28 14.35
CA PHE A 271 -14.45 -13.14 15.07
C PHE A 271 -13.17 -12.42 15.47
N VAL A 272 -12.55 -12.88 16.55
CA VAL A 272 -11.18 -12.53 16.91
C VAL A 272 -10.34 -13.79 16.87
N ILE A 273 -9.28 -13.76 16.07
CA ILE A 273 -8.32 -14.86 15.94
C ILE A 273 -7.11 -14.52 16.80
N HIS A 274 -6.97 -15.24 17.90
CA HIS A 274 -5.87 -15.12 18.85
C HIS A 274 -4.71 -15.98 18.39
N CYS A 275 -3.49 -15.43 18.35
CA CYS A 275 -2.32 -16.20 17.94
C CYS A 275 -1.13 -16.00 18.89
N ASN A 276 -0.44 -17.09 19.23
CA ASN A 276 0.76 -17.06 20.05
C ASN A 276 1.99 -16.93 19.14
N SER A 277 2.39 -15.70 18.84
CA SER A 277 3.56 -15.41 18.01
C SER A 277 4.84 -15.88 18.71
N PRO A 278 5.84 -16.42 17.98
CA PRO A 278 7.15 -16.73 18.57
C PRO A 278 7.86 -15.46 19.05
N ILE A 279 8.89 -15.64 19.88
CA ILE A 279 9.80 -14.59 20.36
C ILE A 279 11.03 -14.55 19.45
N TRP A 280 11.51 -13.36 19.10
CA TRP A 280 12.73 -13.18 18.33
C TRP A 280 13.95 -13.77 19.05
N GLY A 281 14.78 -14.51 18.31
CA GLY A 281 15.95 -15.20 18.85
C GLY A 281 15.67 -16.59 19.43
N ALA A 282 14.40 -17.02 19.51
CA ALA A 282 14.08 -18.42 19.78
C ALA A 282 14.44 -19.32 18.58
N ASP A 283 14.62 -20.62 18.83
CA ASP A 283 14.93 -21.57 17.76
C ASP A 283 13.81 -21.57 16.71
N LYS A 284 14.21 -21.48 15.43
CA LYS A 284 13.30 -21.41 14.27
C LYS A 284 12.20 -20.35 14.38
N CYS A 285 12.44 -19.24 15.08
CA CYS A 285 11.44 -18.20 15.30
C CYS A 285 10.86 -17.62 13.99
N GLU A 286 11.66 -17.53 12.91
CA GLU A 286 11.19 -17.07 11.60
C GLU A 286 10.18 -18.04 10.96
N GLU A 287 10.49 -19.35 10.95
CA GLU A 287 9.59 -20.40 10.44
C GLU A 287 8.30 -20.47 11.25
N LEU A 288 8.42 -20.31 12.58
CA LEU A 288 7.27 -20.26 13.47
C LEU A 288 6.40 -19.04 13.23
N LEU A 289 6.97 -17.88 12.86
CA LEU A 289 6.19 -16.69 12.54
C LEU A 289 5.40 -16.91 11.25
N GLU A 290 6.03 -17.48 10.21
CA GLU A 290 5.32 -17.87 8.98
C GLU A 290 4.18 -18.85 9.27
N LYS A 291 4.43 -19.85 10.13
CA LYS A 291 3.42 -20.84 10.56
C LYS A 291 2.26 -20.18 11.31
N THR A 292 2.55 -19.20 12.17
CA THR A 292 1.54 -18.44 12.92
C THR A 292 0.56 -17.77 11.96
N VAL A 293 1.10 -17.08 10.95
CA VAL A 293 0.30 -16.37 9.94
C VAL A 293 -0.55 -17.35 9.13
N LYS A 294 0.02 -18.48 8.71
CA LYS A 294 -0.72 -19.53 7.98
C LYS A 294 -1.86 -20.12 8.81
N ASN A 295 -1.63 -20.39 10.09
CA ASN A 295 -2.66 -20.89 11.01
C ASN A 295 -3.81 -19.89 11.19
N CYS A 296 -3.50 -18.60 11.26
CA CYS A 296 -4.51 -17.56 11.30
C CYS A 296 -5.39 -17.52 10.04
N LEU A 297 -4.77 -17.60 8.86
CA LEU A 297 -5.50 -17.63 7.59
C LEU A 297 -6.36 -18.89 7.46
N ALA A 298 -5.84 -20.05 7.88
CA ALA A 298 -6.58 -21.31 7.90
C ALA A 298 -7.86 -21.22 8.74
N LEU A 299 -7.77 -20.67 9.96
CA LEU A 299 -8.94 -20.49 10.82
C LEU A 299 -9.97 -19.51 10.21
N ALA A 300 -9.51 -18.48 9.50
CA ALA A 300 -10.40 -17.56 8.80
C ALA A 300 -11.12 -18.26 7.62
N ASP A 301 -10.42 -19.11 6.86
CA ASP A 301 -11.02 -19.92 5.79
C ASP A 301 -11.99 -20.99 6.33
N ASP A 302 -11.67 -21.64 7.45
CA ASP A 302 -12.56 -22.61 8.13
C ASP A 302 -13.90 -21.96 8.52
N LYS A 303 -13.85 -20.68 8.91
CA LYS A 303 -15.03 -19.85 9.22
C LYS A 303 -15.63 -19.18 7.98
N LYS A 304 -15.08 -19.43 6.79
CA LYS A 304 -15.49 -18.88 5.49
C LYS A 304 -15.49 -17.35 5.45
N LEU A 305 -14.51 -16.75 6.11
CA LEU A 305 -14.40 -15.30 6.21
C LEU A 305 -13.83 -14.71 4.93
N LYS A 306 -14.35 -13.54 4.55
CA LYS A 306 -13.97 -12.78 3.36
C LYS A 306 -12.90 -11.73 3.65
N SER A 307 -12.80 -11.26 4.89
CA SER A 307 -11.85 -10.22 5.27
C SER A 307 -11.22 -10.44 6.63
N ILE A 308 -9.93 -10.11 6.73
CA ILE A 308 -9.12 -10.32 7.93
C ILE A 308 -8.17 -9.13 8.13
N ALA A 309 -8.00 -8.67 9.36
CA ALA A 309 -7.10 -7.56 9.70
C ALA A 309 -5.94 -8.02 10.61
N PHE A 310 -4.72 -7.77 10.14
CA PHE A 310 -3.47 -8.04 10.81
C PHE A 310 -2.90 -6.75 11.43
N PRO A 311 -2.58 -6.74 12.73
CA PRO A 311 -1.65 -5.76 13.28
C PRO A 311 -0.20 -6.16 12.91
N SER A 312 0.78 -5.36 13.30
CA SER A 312 2.21 -5.71 13.10
C SER A 312 2.65 -6.84 14.05
N ILE A 313 2.37 -8.08 13.66
CA ILE A 313 2.69 -9.28 14.46
C ILE A 313 4.21 -9.43 14.63
N GLY A 314 4.65 -9.78 15.83
CA GLY A 314 6.06 -10.09 16.13
C GLY A 314 6.95 -8.86 16.37
N SER A 315 6.73 -7.75 15.65
CA SER A 315 7.65 -6.60 15.66
C SER A 315 7.50 -5.61 16.82
N GLY A 316 6.57 -5.88 17.74
CA GLY A 316 6.37 -5.12 18.98
C GLY A 316 6.89 -5.90 20.18
N ARG A 317 5.97 -6.49 20.95
CA ARG A 317 6.25 -7.22 22.21
C ARG A 317 7.27 -8.36 22.07
N ASN A 318 7.31 -9.01 20.91
CA ASN A 318 8.13 -10.20 20.68
C ASN A 318 9.48 -9.91 20.00
N GLY A 319 9.78 -8.64 19.73
CA GLY A 319 11.14 -8.18 19.40
C GLY A 319 11.64 -8.48 17.99
N PHE A 320 10.79 -8.93 17.05
CA PHE A 320 11.24 -9.11 15.67
C PHE A 320 11.65 -7.77 15.05
N PRO A 321 12.76 -7.69 14.29
CA PRO A 321 13.00 -6.53 13.44
C PRO A 321 11.81 -6.30 12.50
N LYS A 322 11.35 -5.05 12.38
CA LYS A 322 10.16 -4.71 11.58
C LYS A 322 10.25 -5.21 10.14
N GLN A 323 11.42 -5.06 9.53
CA GLN A 323 11.70 -5.56 8.17
C GLN A 323 11.48 -7.08 8.07
N THR A 324 12.12 -7.82 8.97
CA THR A 324 12.07 -9.28 8.99
C THR A 324 10.64 -9.77 9.25
N ALA A 325 9.92 -9.18 10.20
CA ALA A 325 8.53 -9.52 10.47
C ALA A 325 7.64 -9.30 9.24
N ALA A 326 7.70 -8.11 8.62
CA ALA A 326 6.90 -7.77 7.45
C ALA A 326 7.17 -8.72 6.28
N GLN A 327 8.45 -9.00 6.00
CA GLN A 327 8.88 -9.92 4.94
C GLN A 327 8.30 -11.33 5.17
N LEU A 328 8.44 -11.88 6.38
CA LEU A 328 7.96 -13.22 6.72
C LEU A 328 6.43 -13.30 6.66
N ILE A 329 5.73 -12.28 7.17
CA ILE A 329 4.25 -12.22 7.16
C ILE A 329 3.73 -12.19 5.72
N LEU A 330 4.27 -11.30 4.88
CA LEU A 330 3.85 -11.15 3.48
C LEU A 330 4.18 -12.40 2.65
N LYS A 331 5.36 -12.99 2.86
CA LYS A 331 5.74 -14.27 2.27
C LYS A 331 4.78 -15.39 2.68
N ALA A 332 4.42 -15.48 3.96
CA ALA A 332 3.50 -16.48 4.46
C ALA A 332 2.09 -16.33 3.87
N ILE A 333 1.58 -15.10 3.75
CA ILE A 333 0.28 -14.80 3.13
C ILE A 333 0.28 -15.16 1.65
N SER A 334 1.30 -14.74 0.91
CA SER A 334 1.45 -15.09 -0.52
C SER A 334 1.52 -16.60 -0.72
N SER A 335 2.41 -17.27 0.04
CA SER A 335 2.54 -18.73 0.02
C SER A 335 1.23 -19.44 0.34
N TYR A 336 0.46 -18.94 1.31
CA TYR A 336 -0.82 -19.54 1.71
C TYR A 336 -1.86 -19.45 0.58
N PHE A 337 -2.00 -18.29 -0.07
CA PHE A 337 -2.98 -18.15 -1.15
C PHE A 337 -2.59 -18.91 -2.41
N VAL A 338 -1.29 -19.06 -2.70
CA VAL A 338 -0.83 -19.92 -3.80
C VAL A 338 -1.09 -21.39 -3.51
N SER A 339 -0.95 -21.84 -2.26
CA SER A 339 -1.22 -23.23 -1.89
C SER A 339 -2.70 -23.56 -1.75
N THR A 340 -3.54 -22.57 -1.42
CA THR A 340 -4.95 -22.77 -1.07
C THR A 340 -5.86 -22.30 -2.19
N MET A 341 -6.16 -23.20 -3.13
CA MET A 341 -6.94 -22.92 -4.36
C MET A 341 -8.38 -22.43 -4.13
N ALA A 342 -8.93 -22.59 -2.93
CA ALA A 342 -10.34 -22.29 -2.60
C ALA A 342 -10.52 -21.39 -1.37
N SER A 343 -9.56 -20.49 -1.10
CA SER A 343 -9.69 -19.56 0.04
C SER A 343 -10.91 -18.63 -0.12
N SER A 344 -11.69 -18.49 0.96
CA SER A 344 -12.82 -17.55 1.05
C SER A 344 -12.36 -16.11 1.22
N ILE A 345 -11.14 -15.92 1.73
CA ILE A 345 -10.58 -14.60 2.01
C ILE A 345 -10.34 -13.84 0.71
N LYS A 346 -10.88 -12.64 0.63
CA LYS A 346 -10.73 -11.70 -0.50
C LYS A 346 -9.89 -10.50 -0.14
N THR A 347 -9.91 -10.07 1.12
CA THR A 347 -9.19 -8.88 1.56
C THR A 347 -8.44 -9.11 2.86
N VAL A 348 -7.15 -8.81 2.85
CA VAL A 348 -6.29 -8.78 4.04
C VAL A 348 -5.92 -7.33 4.30
N TYR A 349 -6.12 -6.86 5.52
CA TYR A 349 -5.77 -5.52 5.94
C TYR A 349 -4.54 -5.57 6.85
N PHE A 350 -3.55 -4.71 6.61
CA PHE A 350 -2.46 -4.45 7.54
C PHE A 350 -2.71 -3.11 8.20
N VAL A 351 -2.97 -3.12 9.51
CA VAL A 351 -3.26 -1.91 10.28
C VAL A 351 -2.01 -1.51 11.05
N LEU A 352 -1.37 -0.45 10.57
CA LEU A 352 -0.07 0.04 11.05
C LEU A 352 -0.21 1.50 11.50
N PHE A 353 0.46 1.87 12.58
CA PHE A 353 0.38 3.22 13.14
C PHE A 353 1.64 4.04 12.88
N ASP A 354 2.82 3.42 12.82
CA ASP A 354 4.08 4.15 12.68
C ASP A 354 4.58 4.18 11.24
N SER A 355 5.16 5.32 10.85
CA SER A 355 5.63 5.57 9.48
C SER A 355 6.74 4.62 9.04
N GLU A 356 7.55 4.11 9.97
CA GLU A 356 8.62 3.15 9.68
C GLU A 356 8.03 1.81 9.26
N SER A 357 7.12 1.22 10.05
CA SER A 357 6.42 -0.01 9.68
C SER A 357 5.64 0.15 8.38
N ILE A 358 4.97 1.30 8.19
CA ILE A 358 4.26 1.60 6.93
C ILE A 358 5.22 1.55 5.74
N GLY A 359 6.34 2.25 5.80
CA GLY A 359 7.33 2.28 4.72
C GLY A 359 7.88 0.88 4.42
N ILE A 360 8.17 0.10 5.47
CA ILE A 360 8.65 -1.28 5.36
C ILE A 360 7.62 -2.18 4.67
N TYR A 361 6.36 -2.16 5.10
CA TYR A 361 5.34 -2.99 4.48
C TYR A 361 5.05 -2.56 3.04
N VAL A 362 5.08 -1.26 2.73
CA VAL A 362 4.95 -0.79 1.34
C VAL A 362 6.08 -1.35 0.47
N GLN A 363 7.32 -1.30 0.94
CA GLN A 363 8.48 -1.86 0.23
C GLN A 363 8.39 -3.38 0.06
N GLU A 364 8.00 -4.12 1.10
CA GLU A 364 7.88 -5.58 1.05
C GLU A 364 6.67 -6.03 0.19
N MET A 365 5.55 -5.30 0.24
CA MET A 365 4.39 -5.58 -0.63
C MET A 365 4.71 -5.37 -2.11
N ALA A 366 5.59 -4.41 -2.45
CA ALA A 366 6.03 -4.20 -3.83
C ALA A 366 6.74 -5.44 -4.40
N LYS A 367 7.51 -6.15 -3.56
CA LYS A 367 8.30 -7.34 -3.95
C LYS A 367 7.47 -8.59 -4.23
N LEU A 368 6.20 -8.64 -3.82
CA LEU A 368 5.36 -9.86 -3.93
C LEU A 368 5.07 -10.31 -5.37
N ASP A 369 5.23 -9.45 -6.38
CA ASP A 369 5.03 -9.78 -7.79
C ASP A 369 6.36 -10.09 -8.54
N ALA A 370 7.50 -9.97 -7.85
CA ALA A 370 8.82 -10.03 -8.47
C ALA A 370 9.46 -11.43 -8.48
N ASN A 371 8.76 -12.47 -8.00
CA ASN A 371 9.28 -13.85 -7.89
C ASN A 371 8.41 -14.88 -8.59
#